data_AF-C0FZT7-F1
#
_entry.id   AF-C0FZT7-F1
#
_cell.length_a   1.000
_cell.length_b   1.000
_cell.length_c   1.000
_cell.angle_alpha   90.00
_cell.angle_beta   90.00
_cell.angle_gamma   90.00
#
_symmetry.space_group_name_H-M   'P 1'
#
loop_
_entity.id
_entity.type
_entity.pdbx_description
1 polymer ?
#
loop_
_entity_poly.entity_id
_entity_poly.type
_entity_poly.pdbx_seq_one_letter_code
_entity_poly.pdbx_strand_id
1 'polypeptide(L)'
;MKKLNKWIAGLLCMMLVITMVAGLGVMEVKADDAVTTVSSWTELKNAISKGGDIQLTSNITAGTGDYSFNVTRDVTIDLNGYTIDRNLNVQQDNVFSVMTDGTLIIKDTSEGQNGKIIGGWANEDYAGCINVSGGTLILESGNIVGNRSNSTFTKRGGGVALFYNGTFIMRGGKISENKAGYGAGVVVLDNCKFIMTGGEITENICDFGDYQDQDGAGVFAYCCPSN
;
A
#
# COMPACT_ATOMS: atom_id res chain seq x y z
N MET A 1 56.06 -33.63 36.74
CA MET A 1 55.42 -32.29 36.70
C MET A 1 55.15 -31.74 35.29
N LYS A 2 56.00 -31.96 34.27
CA LYS A 2 55.78 -31.40 32.91
C LYS A 2 54.60 -31.99 32.08
N LYS A 3 54.17 -33.23 32.34
CA LYS A 3 53.06 -33.89 31.59
C LYS A 3 51.66 -33.50 32.10
N LEU A 4 51.53 -33.14 33.37
CA LEU A 4 50.24 -32.79 33.99
C LEU A 4 49.73 -31.41 33.50
N ASN A 5 50.65 -30.46 33.25
CA ASN A 5 50.30 -29.12 32.78
C ASN A 5 49.77 -29.07 31.34
N LYS A 6 50.13 -30.04 30.48
CA LYS A 6 49.61 -30.10 29.11
C LYS A 6 48.13 -30.52 29.06
N TRP A 7 47.70 -31.37 30.00
CA TRP A 7 46.31 -31.81 30.10
C TRP A 7 45.40 -30.74 30.68
N ILE A 8 45.89 -29.99 31.67
CA ILE A 8 45.15 -28.87 32.29
C ILE A 8 44.97 -27.71 31.29
N ALA A 9 46.00 -27.40 30.48
CA ALA A 9 45.89 -26.38 29.43
C ALA A 9 44.91 -26.77 28.31
N GLY A 10 44.83 -28.06 27.96
CA GLY A 10 43.86 -28.56 26.98
C GLY A 10 42.41 -28.47 27.48
N LEU A 11 42.18 -28.80 28.76
CA LEU A 11 40.85 -28.69 29.38
C LEU A 11 40.38 -27.23 29.52
N LEU A 12 41.29 -26.31 29.88
CA LEU A 12 40.99 -24.88 29.98
C LEU A 12 40.68 -24.25 28.61
N CYS A 13 41.38 -24.64 27.53
CA CYS A 13 41.05 -24.20 26.18
C CYS A 13 39.70 -24.76 25.70
N MET A 14 39.37 -26.02 25.98
CA MET A 14 38.05 -26.56 25.62
C MET A 14 36.91 -25.88 26.40
N MET A 15 37.09 -25.56 27.69
CA MET A 15 36.10 -24.80 28.46
C MET A 15 35.91 -23.38 27.92
N LEU A 16 36.98 -22.70 27.50
CA LEU A 16 36.91 -21.38 26.85
C LEU A 16 36.16 -21.42 25.51
N VAL A 17 36.41 -22.43 24.68
CA VAL A 17 35.73 -22.62 23.39
C VAL A 17 34.24 -22.92 23.59
N ILE A 18 33.87 -23.72 24.60
CA ILE A 18 32.45 -24.03 24.90
C ILE A 18 31.71 -22.79 25.42
N THR A 19 32.36 -21.91 26.21
CA THR A 19 31.74 -20.65 26.65
C THR A 19 31.64 -19.58 25.55
N MET A 20 32.53 -19.59 24.55
CA MET A 20 32.45 -18.70 23.39
C MET A 20 31.31 -19.11 22.44
N VAL A 21 31.00 -20.41 22.34
CA VAL A 21 29.84 -20.90 21.58
C VAL A 21 28.52 -20.59 22.29
N ALA A 22 28.51 -20.57 23.63
CA ALA A 22 27.33 -20.19 24.42
C ALA A 22 27.03 -18.67 24.42
N GLY A 23 28.00 -17.84 23.98
CA GLY A 23 27.86 -16.38 23.86
C GLY A 23 27.40 -15.91 22.47
N LEU A 24 27.35 -16.81 21.49
CA LEU A 24 26.61 -16.58 20.25
C LEU A 24 25.16 -16.89 20.57
N GLY A 25 24.44 -15.88 21.07
CA GLY A 25 22.98 -15.94 21.10
C GLY A 25 22.53 -16.48 19.75
N VAL A 26 21.71 -17.53 19.78
CA VAL A 26 21.00 -17.99 18.60
C VAL A 26 20.23 -16.76 18.13
N MET A 27 20.78 -16.02 17.16
CA MET A 27 19.93 -15.19 16.33
C MET A 27 18.97 -16.21 15.75
N GLU A 28 17.72 -16.17 16.21
CA GLU A 28 16.64 -16.68 15.38
C GLU A 28 16.79 -15.95 14.06
N VAL A 29 17.40 -16.62 13.09
CA VAL A 29 17.19 -16.31 11.69
C VAL A 29 15.72 -16.65 11.51
N LYS A 30 14.85 -15.66 11.74
CA LYS A 30 13.50 -15.76 11.23
C LYS A 30 13.67 -16.04 9.75
N ALA A 31 13.03 -17.12 9.27
CA ALA A 31 12.92 -17.33 7.85
C ALA A 31 12.43 -16.00 7.28
N ASP A 32 13.17 -15.45 6.32
CA ASP A 32 12.70 -14.32 5.52
C ASP A 32 11.30 -14.73 5.04
N ASP A 33 10.28 -13.95 5.38
CA ASP A 33 8.91 -14.29 4.98
C ASP A 33 8.93 -14.45 3.47
N ALA A 34 8.65 -15.67 3.00
CA ALA A 34 8.86 -16.00 1.60
C ALA A 34 8.00 -15.08 0.72
N VAL A 35 8.65 -14.31 -0.16
CA VAL A 35 7.95 -13.41 -1.09
C VAL A 35 7.03 -14.23 -1.99
N THR A 36 5.74 -13.96 -1.93
CA THR A 36 4.74 -14.62 -2.78
C THR A 36 4.68 -13.92 -4.13
N THR A 37 5.09 -14.59 -5.19
CA THR A 37 5.00 -14.04 -6.55
C THR A 37 3.63 -14.29 -7.17
N VAL A 38 3.05 -13.29 -7.86
CA VAL A 38 1.74 -13.39 -8.49
C VAL A 38 1.72 -12.78 -9.90
N SER A 39 0.89 -13.33 -10.76
CA SER A 39 0.78 -12.97 -12.19
C SER A 39 -0.66 -12.77 -12.66
N SER A 40 -1.66 -13.00 -11.80
CA SER A 40 -3.08 -12.88 -12.14
C SER A 40 -3.92 -12.29 -11.01
N TRP A 41 -5.11 -11.78 -11.35
CA TRP A 41 -6.03 -11.16 -10.38
C TRP A 41 -6.40 -12.13 -9.24
N THR A 42 -6.68 -13.39 -9.60
CA THR A 42 -7.00 -14.45 -8.64
C THR A 42 -5.83 -14.77 -7.71
N GLU A 43 -4.61 -14.87 -8.24
CA GLU A 43 -3.41 -15.11 -7.42
C GLU A 43 -3.16 -13.96 -6.46
N LEU A 44 -3.25 -12.71 -6.94
CA LEU A 44 -3.10 -11.52 -6.10
C LEU A 44 -4.17 -11.48 -5.01
N LYS A 45 -5.44 -11.74 -5.34
CA LYS A 45 -6.53 -11.82 -4.37
C LYS A 45 -6.26 -12.85 -3.28
N ASN A 46 -5.82 -14.04 -3.68
CA ASN A 46 -5.50 -15.13 -2.77
C ASN A 46 -4.29 -14.79 -1.88
N ALA A 47 -3.26 -14.15 -2.43
CA ALA A 47 -2.09 -13.72 -1.68
C ALA A 47 -2.44 -12.63 -0.64
N ILE A 48 -3.21 -11.61 -1.03
CA ILE A 48 -3.69 -10.56 -0.12
C ILE A 48 -4.47 -11.14 1.06
N SER A 49 -5.33 -12.14 0.82
CA SER A 49 -6.09 -12.79 1.91
C SER A 49 -5.22 -13.56 2.91
N LYS A 50 -4.00 -13.95 2.52
CA LYS A 50 -3.02 -14.60 3.39
C LYS A 50 -2.17 -13.57 4.14
N GLY A 51 -1.83 -12.46 3.49
CA GLY A 51 -0.97 -11.42 4.05
C GLY A 51 0.49 -11.57 3.60
N GLY A 52 1.36 -10.73 4.14
CA GLY A 52 2.82 -10.79 3.92
C GLY A 52 3.28 -10.09 2.64
N ASP A 53 4.48 -10.44 2.19
CA ASP A 53 5.13 -9.80 1.05
C ASP A 53 4.74 -10.46 -0.28
N ILE A 54 4.29 -9.64 -1.22
CA ILE A 54 3.78 -10.03 -2.54
C ILE A 54 4.57 -9.28 -3.60
N GLN A 55 5.01 -9.96 -4.65
CA GLN A 55 5.67 -9.33 -5.80
C GLN A 55 4.97 -9.69 -7.11
N LEU A 56 4.72 -8.69 -7.95
CA LEU A 56 4.18 -8.93 -9.29
C LEU A 56 5.26 -9.46 -10.24
N THR A 57 4.88 -10.42 -11.08
CA THR A 57 5.73 -10.95 -12.17
C THR A 57 5.17 -10.64 -13.56
N SER A 58 3.99 -10.03 -13.63
CA SER A 58 3.37 -9.55 -14.85
C SER A 58 2.34 -8.46 -14.53
N ASN A 59 1.90 -7.75 -15.57
CA ASN A 59 0.69 -6.92 -15.46
C ASN A 59 -0.51 -7.82 -15.10
N ILE A 60 -1.38 -7.31 -14.23
CA ILE A 60 -2.58 -7.96 -13.77
C ILE A 60 -3.77 -7.08 -14.14
N THR A 61 -4.71 -7.65 -14.88
CA THR A 61 -5.93 -6.96 -15.31
C THR A 61 -7.15 -7.73 -14.80
N ALA A 62 -8.10 -7.04 -14.18
CA ALA A 62 -9.36 -7.61 -13.72
C ALA A 62 -10.24 -8.07 -14.89
N GLY A 63 -10.90 -9.21 -14.71
CA GLY A 63 -12.03 -9.64 -15.52
C GLY A 63 -13.36 -9.01 -15.07
N THR A 64 -14.43 -9.28 -15.81
CA THR A 64 -15.78 -8.73 -15.53
C THR A 64 -16.38 -9.20 -14.20
N GLY A 65 -16.01 -10.39 -13.73
CA GLY A 65 -16.47 -10.96 -12.46
C GLY A 65 -15.57 -10.62 -11.26
N ASP A 66 -14.49 -9.87 -11.48
CA ASP A 66 -13.56 -9.51 -10.42
C ASP A 66 -14.05 -8.28 -9.66
N TYR A 67 -13.71 -8.24 -8.37
CA TYR A 67 -14.09 -7.21 -7.41
C TYR A 67 -12.84 -6.60 -6.76
N SER A 68 -13.04 -5.49 -6.07
CA SER A 68 -12.00 -4.83 -5.26
C SER A 68 -11.27 -5.80 -4.33
N PHE A 69 -10.00 -5.49 -4.05
CA PHE A 69 -9.21 -6.22 -3.08
C PHE A 69 -9.46 -5.68 -1.67
N ASN A 70 -9.96 -6.52 -0.77
CA ASN A 70 -10.10 -6.17 0.65
C ASN A 70 -8.81 -6.50 1.40
N VAL A 71 -8.19 -5.48 1.98
CA VAL A 71 -7.00 -5.61 2.83
C VAL A 71 -7.46 -5.50 4.29
N THR A 72 -7.39 -6.61 5.00
CA THR A 72 -7.84 -6.76 6.41
C THR A 72 -6.72 -7.25 7.33
N ARG A 73 -5.48 -7.21 6.84
CA ARG A 73 -4.24 -7.60 7.52
C ARG A 73 -3.07 -6.89 6.86
N ASP A 74 -1.86 -7.12 7.36
CA ASP A 74 -0.63 -6.57 6.79
C ASP A 74 -0.28 -7.26 5.46
N VAL A 75 -0.13 -6.43 4.42
CA VAL A 75 0.24 -6.81 3.06
C VAL A 75 1.24 -5.80 2.51
N THR A 76 2.35 -6.28 1.97
CA THR A 76 3.25 -5.48 1.12
C THR A 76 3.10 -5.93 -0.32
N ILE A 77 2.79 -5.01 -1.24
CA ILE A 77 2.79 -5.26 -2.67
C ILE A 77 3.98 -4.53 -3.29
N ASP A 78 4.90 -5.29 -3.86
CA ASP A 78 5.90 -4.81 -4.80
C ASP A 78 5.36 -4.92 -6.23
N LEU A 79 5.10 -3.76 -6.84
CA LEU A 79 4.63 -3.65 -8.21
C LEU A 79 5.68 -4.13 -9.21
N ASN A 80 6.98 -4.07 -8.88
CA ASN A 80 8.08 -4.55 -9.71
C ASN A 80 7.97 -4.08 -11.18
N GLY A 81 7.59 -2.82 -11.38
CA GLY A 81 7.40 -2.20 -12.70
C GLY A 81 6.11 -2.59 -13.44
N TYR A 82 5.27 -3.44 -12.84
CA TYR A 82 4.01 -3.92 -13.43
C TYR A 82 2.79 -3.13 -12.97
N THR A 83 1.70 -3.31 -13.71
CA THR A 83 0.43 -2.62 -13.50
C THR A 83 -0.62 -3.56 -12.90
N ILE A 84 -1.35 -3.06 -11.91
CA ILE A 84 -2.64 -3.60 -11.46
C ILE A 84 -3.73 -2.72 -12.08
N ASP A 85 -4.54 -3.31 -12.96
CA ASP A 85 -5.60 -2.63 -13.68
C ASP A 85 -6.96 -3.22 -13.33
N ARG A 86 -7.79 -2.45 -12.65
CA ARG A 86 -9.16 -2.83 -12.30
C ARG A 86 -10.12 -2.82 -13.48
N ASN A 87 -9.71 -2.24 -14.61
CA ASN A 87 -10.31 -2.35 -15.94
C ASN A 87 -11.81 -2.02 -16.01
N LEU A 88 -12.26 -1.02 -15.23
CA LEU A 88 -13.65 -0.60 -15.24
C LEU A 88 -13.93 0.33 -16.42
N ASN A 89 -14.87 -0.07 -17.26
CA ASN A 89 -15.42 0.74 -18.35
C ASN A 89 -16.76 1.40 -17.99
N VAL A 90 -17.32 1.06 -16.83
CA VAL A 90 -18.51 1.64 -16.22
C VAL A 90 -18.24 1.87 -14.73
N GLN A 91 -18.96 2.81 -14.13
CA GLN A 91 -18.89 3.05 -12.69
C GLN A 91 -19.28 1.79 -11.92
N GLN A 92 -18.39 1.32 -11.05
CA GLN A 92 -18.64 0.11 -10.27
C GLN A 92 -17.99 0.14 -8.89
N ASP A 93 -16.67 0.21 -8.79
CA ASP A 93 -15.97 0.03 -7.51
C ASP A 93 -14.52 0.51 -7.58
N ASN A 94 -13.85 0.49 -6.44
CA ASN A 94 -12.43 0.78 -6.28
C ASN A 94 -11.51 -0.39 -6.66
N VAL A 95 -10.19 -0.14 -6.63
CA VAL A 95 -9.16 -1.20 -6.77
C VAL A 95 -8.91 -1.88 -5.43
N PHE A 96 -8.66 -1.08 -4.38
CA PHE A 96 -8.33 -1.57 -3.03
C PHE A 96 -9.20 -0.92 -1.95
N SER A 97 -9.65 -1.74 -1.00
CA SER A 97 -10.33 -1.32 0.22
C SER A 97 -9.48 -1.74 1.42
N VAL A 98 -8.88 -0.77 2.11
CA VAL A 98 -8.04 -0.99 3.30
C VAL A 98 -8.89 -0.77 4.56
N MET A 99 -9.22 -1.84 5.26
CA MET A 99 -10.17 -1.85 6.39
C MET A 99 -9.46 -1.66 7.74
N THR A 100 -10.20 -1.49 8.84
CA THR A 100 -9.70 -1.13 10.20
C THR A 100 -8.47 -1.89 10.71
N ASP A 101 -8.27 -3.15 10.31
CA ASP A 101 -7.13 -3.97 10.72
C ASP A 101 -6.12 -4.25 9.59
N GLY A 102 -6.32 -3.62 8.43
CA GLY A 102 -5.49 -3.76 7.25
C GLY A 102 -4.38 -2.72 7.17
N THR A 103 -3.17 -3.18 6.86
CA THR A 103 -2.08 -2.33 6.39
C THR A 103 -1.75 -2.73 4.95
N LEU A 104 -1.86 -1.79 4.03
CA LEU A 104 -1.39 -1.95 2.66
C LEU A 104 -0.13 -1.12 2.46
N ILE A 105 0.99 -1.77 2.22
CA ILE A 105 2.24 -1.13 1.79
C ILE A 105 2.38 -1.35 0.29
N ILE A 106 2.56 -0.27 -0.47
CA ILE A 106 2.85 -0.33 -1.90
C ILE A 106 4.26 0.19 -2.13
N LYS A 107 5.06 -0.60 -2.83
CA LYS A 107 6.38 -0.24 -3.34
C LYS A 107 6.51 -0.71 -4.78
N ASP A 108 7.53 -0.19 -5.43
CA ASP A 108 8.00 -0.64 -6.72
C ASP A 108 9.53 -0.67 -6.67
N THR A 109 10.09 -1.87 -6.72
CA THR A 109 11.54 -2.09 -6.68
C THR A 109 12.20 -2.06 -8.06
N SER A 110 11.42 -1.87 -9.13
CA SER A 110 11.98 -1.72 -10.48
C SER A 110 12.83 -0.45 -10.60
N GLU A 111 13.84 -0.48 -11.47
CA GLU A 111 14.80 0.62 -11.66
C GLU A 111 14.11 1.97 -11.96
N GLY A 112 12.99 1.95 -12.69
CA GLY A 112 12.24 3.15 -13.06
C GLY A 112 11.04 3.46 -12.17
N GLN A 113 10.68 2.60 -11.22
CA GLN A 113 9.51 2.74 -10.34
C GLN A 113 8.20 3.09 -11.10
N ASN A 114 8.04 2.50 -12.29
CA ASN A 114 6.98 2.83 -13.25
C ASN A 114 5.70 1.99 -13.09
N GLY A 115 5.66 1.08 -12.13
CA GLY A 115 4.52 0.25 -11.78
C GLY A 115 3.32 1.10 -11.37
N LYS A 116 2.12 0.62 -11.69
CA LYS A 116 0.90 1.43 -11.63
C LYS A 116 -0.27 0.70 -11.00
N ILE A 117 -1.16 1.47 -10.40
CA ILE A 117 -2.49 1.02 -9.99
C ILE A 117 -3.51 1.93 -10.67
N ILE A 118 -4.32 1.32 -11.54
CA ILE A 118 -5.21 2.03 -12.47
C ILE A 118 -6.57 1.36 -12.60
N GLY A 119 -7.45 1.98 -13.37
CA GLY A 119 -8.70 1.36 -13.86
C GLY A 119 -9.83 1.32 -12.84
N GLY A 120 -9.66 1.92 -11.68
CA GLY A 120 -10.70 2.07 -10.67
C GLY A 120 -11.70 3.16 -11.05
N TRP A 121 -13.00 2.89 -10.86
CA TRP A 121 -14.09 3.82 -11.14
C TRP A 121 -15.22 3.66 -10.13
N ALA A 122 -15.15 4.41 -9.03
CA ALA A 122 -16.11 4.32 -7.94
C ALA A 122 -17.49 4.87 -8.33
N ASN A 123 -18.55 4.18 -7.89
CA ASN A 123 -19.94 4.59 -8.05
C ASN A 123 -20.56 5.15 -6.76
N GLU A 124 -19.94 4.94 -5.60
CA GLU A 124 -20.35 5.43 -4.27
C GLU A 124 -19.38 6.51 -3.75
N ASP A 125 -19.44 6.82 -2.45
CA ASP A 125 -18.73 7.95 -1.84
C ASP A 125 -17.23 7.68 -1.58
N TYR A 126 -16.69 6.51 -1.95
CA TYR A 126 -15.28 6.15 -1.76
C TYR A 126 -14.40 6.46 -2.99
N ALA A 127 -13.09 6.30 -2.82
CA ALA A 127 -12.13 6.60 -3.87
C ALA A 127 -12.20 5.67 -5.08
N GLY A 128 -11.84 6.19 -6.25
CA GLY A 128 -11.68 5.40 -7.46
C GLY A 128 -10.59 4.33 -7.34
N CYS A 129 -9.43 4.66 -6.77
CA CYS A 129 -8.34 3.69 -6.63
C CYS A 129 -8.34 2.99 -5.27
N ILE A 130 -8.01 3.73 -4.21
CA ILE A 130 -7.76 3.15 -2.88
C ILE A 130 -8.65 3.84 -1.85
N ASN A 131 -9.59 3.08 -1.31
CA ASN A 131 -10.43 3.48 -0.20
C ASN A 131 -9.80 3.01 1.11
N VAL A 132 -9.39 3.94 1.98
CA VAL A 132 -8.80 3.64 3.29
C VAL A 132 -9.84 3.91 4.37
N SER A 133 -10.50 2.87 4.84
CA SER A 133 -11.61 2.91 5.80
C SER A 133 -11.15 2.33 7.14
N GLY A 134 -10.58 3.16 8.00
CA GLY A 134 -10.03 2.78 9.30
C GLY A 134 -8.67 2.08 9.25
N GLY A 135 -8.22 1.61 8.09
CA GLY A 135 -6.92 0.97 7.92
C GLY A 135 -5.77 1.92 7.68
N THR A 136 -4.61 1.36 7.31
CA THR A 136 -3.39 2.12 6.99
C THR A 136 -2.90 1.83 5.57
N LEU A 137 -2.74 2.89 4.78
CA LEU A 137 -2.03 2.87 3.51
C LEU A 137 -0.63 3.46 3.69
N ILE A 138 0.39 2.79 3.16
CA ILE A 138 1.75 3.31 3.03
C ILE A 138 2.17 3.24 1.57
N LEU A 139 2.44 4.38 0.95
CA LEU A 139 2.98 4.45 -0.41
C LEU A 139 4.47 4.81 -0.34
N GLU A 140 5.32 3.81 -0.58
CA GLU A 140 6.78 3.98 -0.59
C GLU A 140 7.31 4.37 -1.97
N SER A 141 6.75 3.76 -3.02
CA SER A 141 6.99 4.08 -4.43
C SER A 141 5.88 3.52 -5.32
N GLY A 142 6.00 3.67 -6.64
CA GLY A 142 4.96 3.31 -7.61
C GLY A 142 3.95 4.43 -7.86
N ASN A 143 2.96 4.18 -8.73
CA ASN A 143 2.10 5.22 -9.25
C ASN A 143 0.60 4.88 -9.13
N ILE A 144 -0.21 5.80 -8.62
CA ILE A 144 -1.69 5.73 -8.60
C ILE A 144 -2.21 6.69 -9.66
N VAL A 145 -2.66 6.15 -10.81
CA VAL A 145 -2.84 6.96 -12.02
C VAL A 145 -4.18 6.74 -12.71
N GLY A 146 -4.83 7.83 -13.13
CA GLY A 146 -5.95 7.76 -14.06
C GLY A 146 -7.25 7.16 -13.49
N ASN A 147 -7.35 7.06 -12.16
CA ASN A 147 -8.52 6.50 -11.48
C ASN A 147 -9.60 7.57 -11.29
N ARG A 148 -10.84 7.12 -11.16
CA ARG A 148 -12.01 7.98 -11.26
C ARG A 148 -12.96 7.77 -10.09
N SER A 149 -13.45 8.86 -9.51
CA SER A 149 -14.69 8.86 -8.75
C SER A 149 -15.80 9.46 -9.60
N ASN A 150 -17.06 9.17 -9.28
CA ASN A 150 -18.18 9.75 -10.00
C ASN A 150 -18.25 11.28 -9.77
N SER A 151 -18.77 12.02 -10.76
CA SER A 151 -18.83 13.49 -10.81
C SER A 151 -19.98 14.14 -10.05
N THR A 152 -20.82 13.38 -9.33
CA THR A 152 -21.92 13.95 -8.52
C THR A 152 -21.45 14.43 -7.14
N PHE A 153 -22.17 15.41 -6.57
CA PHE A 153 -21.84 16.22 -5.38
C PHE A 153 -21.24 15.50 -4.15
N THR A 154 -21.52 14.22 -3.92
CA THR A 154 -21.02 13.52 -2.73
C THR A 154 -19.66 12.83 -2.92
N LYS A 155 -19.11 12.81 -4.13
CA LYS A 155 -18.16 11.77 -4.53
C LYS A 155 -16.72 12.27 -4.65
N ARG A 156 -15.82 11.51 -4.02
CA ARG A 156 -14.53 11.98 -3.50
C ARG A 156 -13.39 11.10 -4.00
N GLY A 157 -12.18 11.64 -4.08
CA GLY A 157 -10.95 10.83 -4.15
C GLY A 157 -10.79 10.02 -5.43
N GLY A 158 -10.32 10.59 -6.53
CA GLY A 158 -10.02 9.79 -7.72
C GLY A 158 -8.95 8.75 -7.42
N GLY A 159 -7.86 9.19 -6.78
CA GLY A 159 -6.77 8.36 -6.30
C GLY A 159 -7.07 7.72 -4.95
N VAL A 160 -6.93 8.46 -3.86
CA VAL A 160 -7.03 7.94 -2.48
C VAL A 160 -8.09 8.69 -1.69
N ALA A 161 -8.88 7.97 -0.91
CA ALA A 161 -9.83 8.56 0.03
C ALA A 161 -9.70 7.95 1.42
N LEU A 162 -9.65 8.81 2.45
CA LEU A 162 -9.53 8.39 3.85
C LEU A 162 -10.87 8.57 4.58
N PHE A 163 -11.33 7.51 5.23
CA PHE A 163 -12.56 7.45 6.02
C PHE A 163 -12.33 6.79 7.38
N TYR A 164 -13.22 7.07 8.33
CA TYR A 164 -13.36 6.31 9.58
C TYR A 164 -12.05 6.05 10.33
N ASN A 165 -11.24 7.09 10.52
CA ASN A 165 -9.90 7.04 11.13
C ASN A 165 -8.82 6.38 10.24
N GLY A 166 -9.02 6.36 8.93
CA GLY A 166 -8.03 5.90 7.96
C GLY A 166 -6.76 6.73 8.01
N THR A 167 -5.62 6.04 7.86
CA THR A 167 -4.30 6.66 7.84
C THR A 167 -3.64 6.43 6.48
N PHE A 168 -3.08 7.49 5.89
CA PHE A 168 -2.24 7.40 4.72
C PHE A 168 -0.88 8.04 4.99
N ILE A 169 0.19 7.28 4.71
CA ILE A 169 1.58 7.72 4.79
C ILE A 169 2.19 7.64 3.40
N MET A 170 2.47 8.78 2.80
CA MET A 170 3.13 8.88 1.50
C MET A 170 4.61 9.23 1.70
N ARG A 171 5.48 8.25 1.49
CA ARG A 171 6.95 8.39 1.57
C ARG A 171 7.58 8.63 0.20
N GLY A 172 6.91 8.20 -0.86
CA GLY A 172 7.33 8.36 -2.25
C GLY A 172 6.19 8.08 -3.22
N GLY A 173 6.53 7.78 -4.47
CA GLY A 173 5.57 7.50 -5.54
C GLY A 173 4.88 8.74 -6.11
N LYS A 174 3.99 8.51 -7.08
CA LYS A 174 3.22 9.57 -7.76
C LYS A 174 1.71 9.27 -7.72
N ILE A 175 0.90 10.26 -7.38
CA ILE A 175 -0.55 10.23 -7.52
C ILE A 175 -0.94 11.26 -8.57
N SER A 176 -1.35 10.81 -9.76
CA SER A 176 -1.60 11.71 -10.88
C SER A 176 -2.72 11.33 -11.82
N GLU A 177 -3.21 12.31 -12.57
CA GLU A 177 -4.25 12.12 -13.60
C GLU A 177 -5.56 11.51 -13.06
N ASN A 178 -5.73 11.47 -11.74
CA ASN A 178 -6.95 10.98 -11.13
C ASN A 178 -8.03 12.05 -11.20
N LYS A 179 -9.28 11.61 -11.30
CA LYS A 179 -10.44 12.49 -11.51
C LYS A 179 -11.51 12.24 -10.45
N ALA A 180 -12.04 13.30 -9.86
CA ALA A 180 -13.18 13.24 -8.95
C ALA A 180 -13.91 14.58 -8.92
N GLY A 181 -14.99 14.70 -8.14
CA GLY A 181 -15.56 16.00 -7.80
C GLY A 181 -14.59 16.87 -6.99
N TYR A 182 -14.06 16.34 -5.89
CA TYR A 182 -13.08 17.02 -5.03
C TYR A 182 -12.05 16.04 -4.48
N GLY A 183 -10.88 16.56 -4.11
CA GLY A 183 -9.79 15.73 -3.60
C GLY A 183 -9.32 14.70 -4.62
N ALA A 184 -9.25 15.06 -5.91
CA ALA A 184 -9.07 14.09 -6.99
C ALA A 184 -7.81 13.23 -6.83
N GLY A 185 -6.71 13.78 -6.34
CA GLY A 185 -5.55 13.02 -5.88
C GLY A 185 -5.85 12.32 -4.55
N VAL A 186 -5.99 13.11 -3.48
CA VAL A 186 -6.24 12.63 -2.12
C VAL A 186 -7.36 13.42 -1.46
N VAL A 187 -8.32 12.73 -0.84
CA VAL A 187 -9.30 13.32 0.08
C VAL A 187 -9.10 12.80 1.50
N VAL A 188 -9.03 13.73 2.44
CA VAL A 188 -8.89 13.47 3.88
C VAL A 188 -10.16 13.96 4.57
N LEU A 189 -10.89 13.06 5.21
CA LEU A 189 -12.11 13.40 5.94
C LEU A 189 -11.89 13.43 7.44
N ASP A 190 -12.94 13.79 8.18
CA ASP A 190 -12.93 13.90 9.63
C ASP A 190 -12.27 12.71 10.31
N ASN A 191 -11.40 13.02 11.27
CA ASN A 191 -10.63 12.07 12.08
C ASN A 191 -9.66 11.18 11.30
N CYS A 192 -9.42 11.44 10.01
CA CYS A 192 -8.39 10.74 9.23
C CYS A 192 -7.03 11.43 9.32
N LYS A 193 -5.97 10.68 8.98
CA LYS A 193 -4.59 11.19 9.04
C LYS A 193 -3.90 11.01 7.70
N PHE A 194 -3.39 12.10 7.15
CA PHE A 194 -2.49 12.07 5.99
C PHE A 194 -1.13 12.64 6.37
N ILE A 195 -0.06 11.88 6.11
CA ILE A 195 1.33 12.28 6.31
C ILE A 195 2.04 12.13 4.98
N MET A 196 2.62 13.21 4.46
CA MET A 196 3.44 13.18 3.25
C MET A 196 4.86 13.62 3.61
N THR A 197 5.84 12.73 3.42
CA THR A 197 7.27 13.01 3.60
C THR A 197 8.06 12.94 2.30
N GLY A 198 7.43 12.52 1.20
CA GLY A 198 8.01 12.48 -0.13
C GLY A 198 6.98 12.12 -1.21
N GLY A 199 7.43 12.02 -2.45
CA GLY A 199 6.60 11.73 -3.63
C GLY A 199 5.93 12.97 -4.24
N GLU A 200 5.04 12.74 -5.20
CA GLU A 200 4.38 13.79 -5.99
C GLU A 200 2.87 13.57 -6.11
N ILE A 201 2.10 14.65 -5.93
CA ILE A 201 0.65 14.66 -6.19
C ILE A 201 0.38 15.75 -7.22
N THR A 202 0.26 15.38 -8.50
CA THR A 202 0.26 16.32 -9.62
C THR A 202 -0.74 15.89 -10.69
N GLU A 203 -1.17 16.81 -11.56
CA GLU A 203 -2.00 16.49 -12.74
C GLU A 203 -3.36 15.82 -12.43
N ASN A 204 -3.81 15.85 -11.16
CA ASN A 204 -5.14 15.42 -10.78
C ASN A 204 -6.16 16.51 -11.11
N ILE A 205 -7.39 16.11 -11.42
CA ILE A 205 -8.42 17.02 -11.96
C ILE A 205 -9.70 16.88 -11.15
N CYS A 206 -10.17 18.00 -10.59
CA CYS A 206 -11.55 18.11 -10.13
C CYS A 206 -12.43 18.46 -11.32
N ASP A 207 -13.34 17.56 -11.71
CA ASP A 207 -14.23 17.76 -12.85
C ASP A 207 -15.69 17.73 -12.37
N PHE A 208 -16.18 18.90 -11.96
CA PHE A 208 -17.54 19.11 -11.44
C PHE A 208 -18.54 19.64 -12.48
N GLY A 209 -18.12 19.80 -13.74
CA GLY A 209 -18.82 20.71 -14.65
C GLY A 209 -18.99 22.11 -14.02
N ASP A 210 -19.97 22.88 -14.50
CA ASP A 210 -20.17 24.28 -14.08
C ASP A 210 -20.76 24.45 -12.66
N TYR A 211 -20.93 23.36 -11.89
CA TYR A 211 -21.85 23.37 -10.74
C TYR A 211 -21.26 23.81 -9.40
N GLN A 212 -19.95 23.80 -9.11
CA GLN A 212 -19.39 24.20 -7.80
C GLN A 212 -17.88 24.51 -7.83
N ASP A 213 -17.38 25.09 -6.74
CA ASP A 213 -15.96 25.38 -6.47
C ASP A 213 -15.10 24.10 -6.58
N GLN A 214 -14.10 24.14 -7.48
CA GLN A 214 -13.19 23.03 -7.78
C GLN A 214 -12.12 22.90 -6.69
N ASP A 215 -12.52 22.40 -5.52
CA ASP A 215 -11.61 22.39 -4.37
C ASP A 215 -10.67 21.18 -4.37
N GLY A 216 -9.37 21.47 -4.24
CA GLY A 216 -8.36 20.51 -3.82
C GLY A 216 -8.08 19.37 -4.81
N ALA A 217 -7.89 19.66 -6.10
CA ALA A 217 -7.55 18.63 -7.10
C ALA A 217 -6.36 17.76 -6.71
N GLY A 218 -5.32 18.35 -6.08
CA GLY A 218 -4.25 17.59 -5.45
C GLY A 218 -4.70 16.91 -4.16
N VAL A 219 -4.89 17.72 -3.11
CA VAL A 219 -5.32 17.26 -1.79
C VAL A 219 -6.48 18.12 -1.30
N PHE A 220 -7.54 17.48 -0.81
CA PHE A 220 -8.65 18.13 -0.11
C PHE A 220 -8.75 17.58 1.30
N ALA A 221 -8.75 18.45 2.30
CA ALA A 221 -8.94 18.08 3.70
C ALA A 221 -10.20 18.73 4.24
N TYR A 222 -11.17 17.90 4.65
CA TYR A 222 -12.38 18.34 5.31
C TYR A 222 -12.25 18.05 6.80
N CYS A 223 -12.39 19.11 7.60
CA CYS A 223 -12.51 19.03 9.04
C CYS A 223 -13.83 19.70 9.44
N CYS A 224 -14.79 18.95 9.97
CA CYS A 224 -15.98 19.50 10.58
C CYS A 224 -15.55 20.38 11.77
N PRO A 225 -16.00 21.65 11.83
CA PRO A 225 -15.71 22.49 12.99
C PRO A 225 -16.22 21.79 14.26
N SER A 226 -15.36 21.65 15.25
CA SER A 226 -15.79 21.26 16.60
C SER A 226 -16.76 22.33 17.12
N ASN A 227 -18.04 21.95 17.28
CA ASN A 227 -19.06 22.78 17.93
C ASN A 227 -18.72 23.05 19.40
#